data_AF-A0A1Q3IYT0-F1
#
_entry.id   AF-A0A1Q3IYT0-F1
#
_cell.length_a   1.000
_cell.length_b   1.000
_cell.length_c   1.000
_cell.angle_alpha   90.00
_cell.angle_beta   90.00
_cell.angle_gamma   90.00
#
_symmetry.space_group_name_H-M   'P 1'
#
loop_
_entity.id
_entity.type
_entity.pdbx_description
1 polymer ?
#
loop_
_entity_poly.entity_id
_entity_poly.type
_entity_poly.pdbx_seq_one_letter_code
_entity_poly.pdbx_strand_id
1 'polypeptide(L)'
;MGNPAVLEDILDGLFEIAKADGVLHPCEARFLEKVAEIFGFAPNEYRRIRASHFAPELTDPYVALGLSYGADEHEIKQTYRRLVRENHPDSLMARGVPPEFLKLATDKLAAINSAYEKIQQERGLT
;
A
#
# COMPACT_ATOMS: atom_id res chain seq x y z
N MET A 1 19.81 -7.46 5.75
CA MET A 1 18.94 -6.64 4.87
C MET A 1 17.54 -6.72 5.45
N GLY A 2 16.93 -5.58 5.78
CA GLY A 2 15.60 -5.55 6.40
C GLY A 2 14.54 -6.15 5.48
N ASN A 3 13.51 -6.77 6.05
CA ASN A 3 12.37 -7.28 5.30
C ASN A 3 11.57 -6.06 4.79
N PRO A 4 11.49 -5.80 3.47
CA PRO A 4 10.83 -4.61 2.92
C PRO A 4 9.39 -4.45 3.38
N ALA A 5 8.69 -5.58 3.56
CA ALA A 5 7.32 -5.58 4.04
C ALA A 5 7.21 -5.06 5.49
N VAL A 6 8.17 -5.38 6.36
CA VAL A 6 8.19 -4.87 7.75
C VAL A 6 8.46 -3.36 7.78
N LEU A 7 9.33 -2.87 6.89
CA LEU A 7 9.60 -1.43 6.80
C LEU A 7 8.40 -0.64 6.27
N GLU A 8 7.61 -1.25 5.38
CA GLU A 8 6.35 -0.67 4.92
C GLU A 8 5.33 -0.64 6.06
N ASP A 9 5.19 -1.74 6.81
CA ASP A 9 4.30 -1.82 8.00
C ASP A 9 4.63 -0.72 9.03
N ILE A 10 5.92 -0.46 9.28
CA ILE A 10 6.37 0.62 10.19
C ILE A 10 6.01 1.99 9.62
N LEU A 11 6.25 2.21 8.33
CA LEU A 11 5.93 3.48 7.68
C LEU A 11 4.42 3.75 7.70
N ASP A 12 3.59 2.73 7.54
CA ASP A 12 2.14 2.85 7.69
C ASP A 12 1.72 3.26 9.11
N GLY A 13 2.33 2.67 10.13
CA GLY A 13 2.08 3.07 11.51
C GLY A 13 2.43 4.55 11.77
N LEU A 14 3.48 5.05 11.13
CA LEU A 14 3.83 6.48 11.20
C LEU A 14 2.82 7.37 10.48
N PHE A 15 2.23 6.91 9.37
CA PHE A 15 1.14 7.62 8.70
C PHE A 15 -0.11 7.73 9.58
N GLU A 16 -0.48 6.68 10.30
CA GLU A 16 -1.61 6.71 11.24
C GLU A 16 -1.42 7.72 12.37
N ILE A 17 -0.20 7.78 12.93
CA ILE A 17 0.14 8.78 13.96
C ILE A 17 0.06 10.19 13.38
N ALA A 18 0.64 10.40 12.19
CA ALA A 18 0.67 11.71 11.51
C ALA A 18 -0.70 12.16 10.97
N LYS A 19 -1.71 11.28 10.96
CA LYS A 19 -3.09 11.60 10.53
C LYS A 19 -4.07 11.60 11.71
N ALA A 20 -3.60 11.45 12.94
CA ALA A 20 -4.46 11.33 14.12
C ALA A 20 -5.34 12.58 14.35
N ASP A 21 -4.92 13.75 13.88
CA ASP A 21 -5.68 15.02 13.90
C ASP A 21 -6.49 15.28 12.62
N GLY A 22 -6.45 14.35 11.67
CA GLY A 22 -7.16 14.40 10.39
C GLY A 22 -6.48 15.22 9.29
N VAL A 23 -5.31 15.83 9.54
CA VAL A 23 -4.60 16.66 8.56
C VAL A 23 -3.11 16.37 8.59
N LEU A 24 -2.53 15.92 7.47
CA LEU A 24 -1.08 15.79 7.38
C LEU A 24 -0.42 17.16 7.27
N HIS A 25 0.29 17.59 8.31
CA HIS A 25 1.01 18.84 8.29
C HIS A 25 2.26 18.76 7.37
N PRO A 26 2.69 19.87 6.73
CA PRO A 26 3.85 19.88 5.85
C PRO A 26 5.14 19.36 6.51
N CYS A 27 5.31 19.58 7.82
CA CYS A 27 6.44 19.08 8.58
C CYS A 27 6.41 17.56 8.73
N GLU A 28 5.23 16.97 8.95
CA GLU A 28 5.04 15.52 9.07
C GLU A 28 5.20 14.84 7.73
N ALA A 29 4.68 15.44 6.65
CA ALA A 29 4.90 14.97 5.29
C ALA A 29 6.40 14.86 4.98
N ARG A 30 7.17 15.90 5.31
CA ARG A 30 8.63 15.92 5.10
C ARG A 30 9.35 14.92 6.01
N PHE A 31 8.85 14.67 7.21
CA PHE A 31 9.38 13.65 8.10
C PHE A 31 9.17 12.24 7.53
N LEU A 32 7.95 11.93 7.08
CA LEU A 32 7.60 10.63 6.51
C LEU A 32 8.36 10.35 5.20
N GLU A 33 8.54 11.37 4.35
CA GLU A 33 9.37 11.26 3.14
C GLU A 33 10.82 10.91 3.50
N LYS A 34 11.39 11.58 4.51
CA LYS A 34 12.74 11.30 4.99
C LYS A 34 12.88 9.90 5.62
N VAL A 35 11.87 9.43 6.34
CA VAL A 35 11.86 8.06 6.88
C VAL A 35 11.81 7.04 5.75
N ALA A 36 11.00 7.28 4.71
CA ALA A 36 10.92 6.42 3.55
C ALA A 36 12.26 6.34 2.79
N GLU A 37 12.96 7.46 2.64
CA GLU A 37 14.33 7.50 2.10
C GLU A 37 15.31 6.66 2.94
N ILE A 38 15.25 6.77 4.28
CA ILE A 38 16.10 5.99 5.19
C ILE A 38 15.80 4.49 5.07
N PHE A 39 14.54 4.12 4.88
CA PHE A 39 14.13 2.73 4.67
C PHE A 39 14.47 2.20 3.28
N GLY A 40 14.90 3.08 2.36
CA GLY A 40 15.34 2.72 1.02
C GLY A 40 14.20 2.59 0.00
N PHE A 41 13.02 3.15 0.30
CA PHE A 41 11.91 3.19 -0.64
C PHE A 41 12.19 4.16 -1.79
N ALA A 42 11.91 3.75 -3.02
CA ALA A 42 11.98 4.63 -4.16
C ALA A 42 10.84 5.66 -4.15
N PRO A 43 10.98 6.84 -4.79
CA PRO A 43 9.96 7.89 -4.77
C PRO A 43 8.59 7.48 -5.32
N ASN A 44 8.53 6.48 -6.19
CA ASN A 44 7.28 5.87 -6.66
C ASN A 44 6.63 4.98 -5.59
N GLU A 45 7.41 4.23 -4.82
CA GLU A 45 6.91 3.40 -3.71
C GLU A 45 6.36 4.28 -2.58
N TYR A 46 7.10 5.33 -2.20
CA TYR A 46 6.61 6.30 -1.20
C TYR A 46 5.30 6.97 -1.66
N ARG A 47 5.21 7.38 -2.94
CA ARG A 47 3.97 7.96 -3.48
C ARG A 47 2.79 6.99 -3.42
N ARG A 48 3.01 5.70 -3.70
CA ARG A 48 1.99 4.65 -3.57
C ARG A 48 1.51 4.53 -2.13
N ILE A 49 2.45 4.36 -1.19
CA ILE A 49 2.14 4.20 0.24
C ILE A 49 1.39 5.44 0.77
N ARG A 50 1.85 6.64 0.42
CA ARG A 50 1.17 7.89 0.79
C ARG A 50 -0.23 7.99 0.19
N ALA A 51 -0.42 7.63 -1.08
CA ALA A 51 -1.73 7.70 -1.74
C ALA A 51 -2.76 6.78 -1.07
N SER A 52 -2.36 5.57 -0.65
CA SER A 52 -3.25 4.66 0.09
C SER A 52 -3.74 5.21 1.43
N HIS A 53 -2.97 6.08 2.09
CA HIS A 53 -3.34 6.67 3.38
C HIS A 53 -4.27 7.90 3.29
N PHE A 54 -4.18 8.67 2.21
CA PHE A 54 -4.89 9.96 2.09
C PHE A 54 -5.99 10.03 1.04
N ALA A 55 -5.92 9.19 0.00
CA ALA A 55 -6.87 9.25 -1.10
C ALA A 55 -7.18 7.86 -1.70
N PRO A 56 -7.49 6.82 -0.90
CA PRO A 56 -7.70 5.46 -1.41
C PRO A 56 -8.81 5.40 -2.48
N GLU A 57 -9.84 6.25 -2.40
CA GLU A 57 -10.94 6.28 -3.38
C GLU A 57 -10.59 6.99 -4.71
N LEU A 58 -9.65 7.94 -4.68
CA LEU A 58 -9.19 8.71 -5.85
C LEU A 58 -7.88 8.17 -6.44
N THR A 59 -7.30 7.14 -5.83
CA THR A 59 -6.05 6.56 -6.31
C THR A 59 -6.34 5.74 -7.56
N ASP A 60 -5.66 6.10 -8.64
CA ASP A 60 -5.61 5.33 -9.88
C ASP A 60 -5.31 3.85 -9.56
N PRO A 61 -6.11 2.91 -10.05
CA PRO A 61 -5.98 1.50 -9.67
C PRO A 61 -4.63 0.90 -10.09
N TYR A 62 -3.99 1.38 -11.16
CA TYR A 62 -2.64 0.94 -11.54
C TYR A 62 -1.62 1.42 -10.51
N VAL A 63 -1.72 2.69 -10.09
CA VAL A 63 -0.87 3.23 -9.02
C VAL A 63 -1.10 2.49 -7.70
N ALA A 64 -2.34 2.15 -7.36
CA ALA A 64 -2.69 1.42 -6.15
C ALA A 64 -2.01 0.03 -6.11
N LEU A 65 -1.94 -0.67 -7.24
CA LEU A 65 -1.22 -1.94 -7.37
C LEU A 65 0.29 -1.77 -7.63
N GLY A 66 0.77 -0.54 -7.82
CA GLY A 66 2.16 -0.24 -8.18
C GLY A 66 2.54 -0.69 -9.60
N LEU A 67 1.57 -0.73 -10.51
CA LEU A 67 1.71 -1.14 -11.90
C LEU A 67 1.78 0.07 -12.84
N SER A 68 2.38 -0.14 -14.01
CA SER A 68 2.24 0.79 -15.13
C SER A 68 0.88 0.61 -15.80
N TYR A 69 0.30 1.68 -16.34
CA TYR A 69 -0.88 1.61 -17.21
C TYR A 69 -0.69 0.64 -18.40
N GLY A 70 0.56 0.48 -18.87
CA GLY A 70 0.92 -0.43 -19.95
C GLY A 70 1.21 -1.88 -19.50
N ALA A 71 1.07 -2.21 -18.21
CA ALA A 71 1.30 -3.57 -17.71
C ALA A 71 0.43 -4.58 -18.44
N ASP A 72 0.95 -5.76 -18.74
CA ASP A 72 0.15 -6.83 -19.36
C ASP A 72 -0.72 -7.56 -18.32
N GLU A 73 -1.67 -8.38 -18.80
CA GLU A 73 -2.60 -9.10 -17.91
C GLU A 73 -1.89 -10.09 -16.98
N HIS A 74 -0.78 -10.68 -17.42
CA HIS A 74 0.00 -11.61 -16.62
C HIS A 74 0.68 -10.87 -15.46
N GLU A 75 1.30 -9.72 -15.72
CA GLU A 75 1.92 -8.84 -14.73
C GLU A 75 0.90 -8.33 -13.70
N ILE A 76 -0.30 -7.95 -14.16
CA ILE A 76 -1.40 -7.52 -13.28
C ILE A 76 -1.80 -8.65 -12.34
N LYS A 77 -2.09 -9.85 -12.88
CA LYS A 77 -2.49 -11.02 -12.07
C LYS A 77 -1.40 -11.46 -11.10
N GLN A 78 -0.15 -11.47 -11.54
CA GLN A 78 0.99 -11.83 -10.70
C GLN A 78 1.14 -10.84 -9.53
N THR A 79 1.05 -9.55 -9.82
CA THR A 79 1.18 -8.48 -8.82
C THR A 79 0.03 -8.50 -7.83
N TYR A 80 -1.20 -8.68 -8.30
CA TYR A 80 -2.37 -8.87 -7.44
C TYR A 80 -2.19 -10.04 -6.47
N ARG A 81 -1.84 -11.24 -6.96
CA ARG A 81 -1.62 -12.42 -6.12
C ARG A 81 -0.52 -12.21 -5.08
N ARG A 82 0.56 -11.53 -5.47
CA ARG A 82 1.66 -11.20 -4.57
C ARG A 82 1.19 -10.26 -3.45
N LEU A 83 0.52 -9.17 -3.80
CA LEU A 83 0.00 -8.18 -2.85
C LEU A 83 -1.02 -8.80 -1.88
N VAL A 84 -1.92 -9.65 -2.37
CA VAL A 84 -2.87 -10.40 -1.53
C VAL A 84 -2.13 -11.27 -0.52
N ARG A 85 -1.11 -12.03 -0.96
CA ARG A 85 -0.33 -12.90 -0.07
C ARG A 85 0.44 -12.10 0.99
N GLU A 86 1.01 -10.97 0.60
CA GLU A 86 1.81 -10.10 1.48
C GLU A 86 0.95 -9.41 2.54
N ASN A 87 -0.30 -9.07 2.20
CA ASN A 87 -1.23 -8.32 3.06
C ASN A 87 -2.31 -9.20 3.71
N HIS A 88 -2.30 -10.52 3.49
CA HIS A 88 -3.29 -11.41 4.09
C HIS A 88 -3.14 -11.44 5.62
N PRO A 89 -4.23 -11.32 6.41
CA PRO A 89 -4.19 -11.34 7.87
C PRO A 89 -3.41 -12.55 8.41
N ASP A 90 -3.65 -13.75 7.89
CA ASP A 90 -2.91 -14.96 8.29
C ASP A 90 -1.41 -14.87 8.03
N SER A 91 -1.00 -14.28 6.90
CA SER A 91 0.43 -14.14 6.58
C SER A 91 1.11 -13.10 7.48
N LEU A 92 0.38 -12.08 7.91
CA LEU A 92 0.89 -11.05 8.82
C LEU A 92 0.93 -11.55 10.27
N MET A 93 -0.08 -12.29 10.72
CA MET A 93 -0.06 -12.98 12.01
C MET A 93 1.14 -13.95 12.10
N ALA A 94 1.40 -14.73 11.05
CA ALA A 94 2.55 -15.63 10.99
C ALA A 94 3.90 -14.88 11.03
N ARG A 95 3.93 -13.61 10.62
CA ARG A 95 5.11 -12.73 10.67
C ARG A 95 5.26 -11.99 12.01
N GLY A 96 4.34 -12.21 12.97
CA GLY A 96 4.37 -11.57 14.29
C GLY A 96 3.88 -10.13 14.29
N VAL A 97 3.07 -9.74 13.29
CA VAL A 97 2.45 -8.41 13.24
C VAL A 97 1.43 -8.29 14.38
N PRO A 98 1.44 -7.21 15.20
CA PRO A 98 0.52 -7.07 16.31
C PRO A 98 -0.95 -7.02 15.85
N PRO A 99 -1.90 -7.49 16.68
CA PRO A 99 -3.32 -7.55 16.32
C PRO A 99 -3.92 -6.19 15.96
N GLU A 100 -3.42 -5.10 16.55
CA GLU A 100 -3.86 -3.74 16.21
C GLU A 100 -3.65 -3.37 14.73
N PHE A 101 -2.68 -4.00 14.04
CA PHE A 101 -2.41 -3.78 12.62
C PHE A 101 -3.23 -4.68 11.69
N LEU A 102 -4.02 -5.63 12.22
CA LEU A 102 -4.87 -6.49 11.39
C LEU A 102 -5.98 -5.71 10.68
N LYS A 103 -6.46 -4.64 11.30
CA LYS A 103 -7.44 -3.75 10.68
C LYS A 103 -6.84 -3.07 9.44
N LEU A 104 -5.64 -2.52 9.57
CA LEU A 104 -4.90 -1.90 8.46
C LEU A 104 -4.67 -2.90 7.32
N ALA A 105 -4.29 -4.13 7.64
CA ALA A 105 -4.11 -5.19 6.65
C ALA A 105 -5.40 -5.50 5.89
N THR A 106 -6.53 -5.53 6.61
CA THR A 106 -7.86 -5.78 6.02
C THR A 106 -8.25 -4.63 5.10
N ASP A 107 -8.02 -3.38 5.52
CA ASP A 107 -8.31 -2.18 4.73
C ASP A 107 -7.42 -2.12 3.47
N LYS A 108 -6.12 -2.44 3.59
CA LYS A 108 -5.21 -2.59 2.44
C LYS A 108 -5.66 -3.67 1.47
N LEU A 109 -6.06 -4.84 1.97
CA LEU A 109 -6.53 -5.94 1.14
C LEU A 109 -7.81 -5.55 0.38
N ALA A 110 -8.74 -4.84 1.02
CA ALA A 110 -9.92 -4.32 0.38
C ALA A 110 -9.57 -3.31 -0.74
N ALA A 111 -8.61 -2.42 -0.51
CA ALA A 111 -8.13 -1.48 -1.53
C ALA A 111 -7.46 -2.20 -2.72
N ILE A 112 -6.66 -3.25 -2.47
CA ILE A 112 -6.04 -4.08 -3.50
C ILE A 112 -7.12 -4.77 -4.36
N ASN A 113 -8.14 -5.35 -3.74
CA ASN A 113 -9.23 -6.00 -4.46
C ASN A 113 -10.01 -5.00 -5.33
N SER A 114 -10.36 -3.84 -4.77
CA SER A 114 -11.08 -2.80 -5.49
C SER A 114 -10.28 -2.27 -6.69
N ALA A 115 -8.97 -2.07 -6.54
CA ALA A 115 -8.10 -1.64 -7.63
C ALA A 115 -8.03 -2.69 -8.75
N TYR A 116 -7.90 -3.97 -8.39
CA TYR A 116 -7.88 -5.06 -9.36
C TYR A 116 -9.21 -5.18 -10.12
N GLU A 117 -10.35 -5.09 -9.43
CA GLU A 117 -11.68 -5.09 -10.05
C GLU A 117 -11.85 -3.93 -11.05
N LYS A 118 -11.42 -2.71 -10.70
CA LYS A 118 -11.46 -1.55 -11.60
C LYS A 118 -10.64 -1.80 -12.87
N ILE A 119 -9.42 -2.35 -12.75
CA ILE A 119 -8.58 -2.68 -13.91
C ILE A 119 -9.24 -3.75 -14.79
N GLN A 120 -9.87 -4.76 -14.18
CA GLN A 120 -10.60 -5.78 -14.93
C GLN A 120 -11.77 -5.20 -15.71
N GLN A 121 -12.52 -4.26 -15.11
CA GLN A 121 -13.63 -3.57 -15.78
C GLN A 121 -13.13 -2.68 -16.93
N GLU A 122 -12.08 -1.89 -16.71
CA GLU A 122 -11.49 -1.03 -17.73
C GLU A 122 -10.98 -1.81 -18.96
N ARG A 123 -10.45 -3.02 -18.73
CA ARG A 123 -9.89 -3.89 -19.78
C ARG A 123 -10.91 -4.86 -20.37
N GLY A 124 -12.16 -4.86 -19.92
CA GLY A 124 -13.20 -5.77 -20.39
C GLY A 124 -12.91 -7.25 -20.07
N LEU A 125 -12.21 -7.51 -18.95
CA LEU A 125 -11.84 -8.86 -18.48
C LEU A 125 -12.93 -9.51 -17.60
N THR A 126 -14.17 -9.02 -17.67
CA THR A 126 -15.32 -9.47 -16.86
C THR A 126 -16.41 -10.06 -17.74
#